data_AF-A0A1G1YH25-F1
#
_entry.id   AF-A0A1G1YH25-F1
#
_cell.length_a   1.000
_cell.length_b   1.000
_cell.length_c   1.000
_cell.angle_alpha   90.00
_cell.angle_beta   90.00
_cell.angle_gamma   90.00
#
_symmetry.space_group_name_H-M   'P 1'
#
loop_
_entity.id
_entity.type
_entity.pdbx_description
1 polymer ?
#
loop_
_entity_poly.entity_id
_entity_poly.type
_entity_poly.pdbx_seq_one_letter_code
_entity_poly.pdbx_strand_id
1 'polypeptide(L)'
;MIFSQNNYFRSNRLIKVKIKPSPEAVSLANQILTSGSHHIRQKLGEKLLDELCDAAKIDIVKLEIADTKQRHKKIAGRIATKRYGSYRPASKKIEIQNLTAVRGQILAPKTFLDTLLHEWLHHYDTYKLKLRSIHSRGFYERLNDLKRKLLIK
;
A
#
# COMPACT_ATOMS: atom_id res chain seq x y z
N MET A 1 8.77 -10.93 -25.87
CA MET A 1 7.41 -10.38 -25.57
C MET A 1 6.47 -11.35 -24.82
N ILE A 2 6.77 -12.67 -24.74
CA ILE A 2 5.85 -13.70 -24.19
C ILE A 2 5.69 -13.66 -22.65
N PHE A 3 6.76 -13.35 -21.90
CA PHE A 3 6.71 -13.35 -20.43
C PHE A 3 5.80 -12.27 -19.81
N SER A 4 5.67 -11.11 -20.47
CA SER A 4 4.85 -9.98 -19.98
C SER A 4 3.35 -10.27 -20.06
N GLN A 5 2.89 -10.86 -21.16
CA GLN A 5 1.48 -11.27 -21.32
C GLN A 5 1.09 -12.32 -20.29
N ASN A 6 1.96 -13.31 -20.04
CA ASN A 6 1.69 -14.34 -19.02
C ASN A 6 1.52 -13.73 -17.62
N ASN A 7 2.38 -12.79 -17.21
CA ASN A 7 2.24 -12.11 -15.92
C ASN A 7 0.94 -11.31 -15.81
N TYR A 8 0.55 -10.60 -16.88
CA TYR A 8 -0.70 -9.84 -16.91
C TYR A 8 -1.93 -10.73 -16.71
N PHE A 9 -2.05 -11.82 -17.48
CA PHE A 9 -3.16 -12.75 -17.35
C PHE A 9 -3.17 -13.46 -15.98
N ARG A 10 -2.00 -13.85 -15.47
CA ARG A 10 -1.89 -14.42 -14.10
C ARG A 10 -2.37 -13.44 -13.04
N SER A 11 -1.96 -12.17 -13.12
CA SER A 11 -2.40 -11.15 -12.18
C SER A 11 -3.92 -10.95 -12.23
N ASN A 12 -4.53 -10.93 -13.43
CA ASN A 12 -5.98 -10.77 -13.58
C ASN A 12 -6.81 -11.95 -13.07
N ARG A 13 -6.27 -13.17 -13.05
CA ARG A 13 -6.96 -14.35 -12.51
C ARG A 13 -7.02 -14.38 -10.98
N LEU A 14 -6.04 -13.76 -10.31
CA LEU A 14 -5.90 -13.81 -8.86
C LEU A 14 -6.56 -12.60 -8.22
N ILE A 15 -7.86 -12.65 -7.91
CA ILE A 15 -8.61 -11.47 -7.48
C ILE A 15 -8.76 -11.29 -5.96
N LYS A 16 -8.26 -12.23 -5.15
CA LYS A 16 -8.38 -12.19 -3.68
C LYS A 16 -7.02 -12.32 -3.01
N VAL A 17 -6.85 -11.66 -1.87
CA VAL A 17 -5.69 -11.87 -0.99
C VAL A 17 -5.96 -13.11 -0.16
N LYS A 18 -5.04 -14.08 -0.13
CA LYS A 18 -5.23 -15.36 0.58
C LYS A 18 -4.80 -15.26 2.05
N ILE A 19 -5.30 -14.24 2.73
CA ILE A 19 -5.12 -14.04 4.17
C ILE A 19 -6.48 -13.82 4.83
N LYS A 20 -6.52 -14.10 6.12
CA LYS A 20 -7.56 -13.66 7.05
C LYS A 20 -6.89 -12.68 8.01
N PRO A 21 -7.11 -11.36 7.87
CA PRO A 21 -6.55 -10.39 8.82
C PRO A 21 -6.98 -10.73 10.25
N SER A 22 -6.07 -10.54 11.20
CA SER A 22 -6.37 -10.70 12.61
C SER A 22 -7.32 -9.59 13.09
N PRO A 23 -8.01 -9.78 14.23
CA PRO A 23 -8.74 -8.69 14.87
C PRO A 23 -7.85 -7.48 15.16
N GLU A 24 -6.58 -7.69 15.49
CA GLU A 24 -5.60 -6.63 15.71
C GLU A 24 -5.32 -5.83 14.43
N ALA A 25 -5.14 -6.50 13.27
CA ALA A 25 -4.98 -5.82 11.99
C ALA A 25 -6.19 -4.90 11.67
N VAL A 26 -7.40 -5.37 11.96
CA VAL A 26 -8.63 -4.57 11.80
C VAL A 26 -8.62 -3.37 12.76
N SER A 27 -8.25 -3.57 14.02
CA SER A 27 -8.13 -2.51 15.02
C SER A 27 -7.10 -1.44 14.60
N LEU A 28 -5.90 -1.86 14.21
CA LEU A 28 -4.82 -0.98 13.77
C LEU A 28 -5.21 -0.16 12.54
N ALA A 29 -5.86 -0.78 11.55
CA ALA A 29 -6.37 -0.06 10.38
C ALA A 29 -7.36 1.05 10.77
N ASN A 30 -8.26 0.79 11.72
CA ASN A 30 -9.21 1.81 12.22
C ASN A 30 -8.51 2.91 13.03
N GLN A 31 -7.51 2.58 13.85
CA GLN A 31 -6.72 3.58 14.57
C GLN A 31 -5.94 4.50 13.62
N ILE A 32 -5.45 3.97 12.50
CA ILE A 32 -4.82 4.79 11.46
C ILE A 32 -5.82 5.80 10.89
N LEU A 33 -7.08 5.42 10.67
CA LEU A 33 -8.13 6.31 10.14
C LEU A 33 -8.45 7.49 11.08
N THR A 34 -8.19 7.35 12.36
CA THR A 34 -8.35 8.43 13.36
C THR A 34 -7.03 9.15 13.67
N SER A 35 -5.91 8.79 13.02
CA SER A 35 -4.59 9.33 13.32
C SER A 35 -4.25 10.60 12.53
N GLY A 36 -3.71 11.61 13.22
CA GLY A 36 -3.31 12.89 12.62
C GLY A 36 -1.80 13.11 12.48
N SER A 37 -0.97 12.42 13.27
CA SER A 37 0.47 12.72 13.35
C SER A 37 1.35 11.68 12.66
N HIS A 38 2.51 12.13 12.18
CA HIS A 38 3.55 11.31 11.56
C HIS A 38 3.97 10.13 12.45
N HIS A 39 4.37 10.42 13.70
CA HIS A 39 4.88 9.40 14.63
C HIS A 39 3.85 8.30 14.93
N ILE A 40 2.58 8.68 15.12
CA ILE A 40 1.49 7.72 15.35
C ILE A 40 1.28 6.86 14.10
N ARG A 41 1.28 7.45 12.90
CA ARG A 41 1.14 6.72 11.64
C ARG A 41 2.29 5.75 11.38
N GLN A 42 3.51 6.13 11.74
CA GLN A 42 4.68 5.26 11.61
C GLN A 42 4.48 4.00 12.48
N LYS A 43 4.24 4.19 13.77
CA LYS A 43 4.07 3.11 14.74
C LYS A 43 2.88 2.19 14.40
N LEU A 44 1.71 2.78 14.08
CA LEU A 44 0.52 1.99 13.73
C LEU A 44 0.69 1.30 12.37
N GLY A 45 1.32 1.97 11.41
CA GLY A 45 1.59 1.43 10.09
C GLY A 45 2.53 0.23 10.14
N GLU A 46 3.63 0.31 10.90
CA GLU A 46 4.56 -0.79 11.13
C GLU A 46 3.83 -2.01 11.71
N LYS A 47 3.10 -1.83 12.82
CA LYS A 47 2.32 -2.92 13.43
C LYS A 47 1.30 -3.54 12.47
N LEU A 48 0.62 -2.72 11.67
CA LEU A 48 -0.32 -3.24 10.67
C LEU A 48 0.39 -4.08 9.61
N LEU A 49 1.56 -3.64 9.15
CA LEU A 49 2.35 -4.40 8.17
C LEU A 49 2.84 -5.72 8.75
N ASP A 50 3.27 -5.74 10.01
CA ASP A 50 3.67 -6.96 10.72
C ASP A 50 2.53 -7.98 10.74
N GLU A 51 1.35 -7.58 11.24
CA GLU A 51 0.15 -8.45 11.28
C GLU A 51 -0.24 -8.99 9.89
N LEU A 52 -0.15 -8.15 8.86
CA LEU A 52 -0.47 -8.55 7.49
C LEU A 52 0.59 -9.50 6.90
N CYS A 53 1.88 -9.25 7.15
CA CYS A 53 2.98 -10.11 6.72
C CYS A 53 2.93 -11.48 7.41
N ASP A 54 2.65 -11.51 8.72
CA ASP A 54 2.47 -12.75 9.49
C ASP A 54 1.29 -13.57 8.98
N ALA A 55 0.13 -12.93 8.76
CA ALA A 55 -1.04 -13.58 8.17
C ALA A 55 -0.75 -14.12 6.76
N ALA A 56 0.12 -13.45 6.00
CA ALA A 56 0.56 -13.89 4.68
C ALA A 56 1.70 -14.93 4.72
N LYS A 57 2.36 -15.12 5.85
CA LYS A 57 3.60 -15.91 6.00
C LYS A 57 4.68 -15.45 5.01
N ILE A 58 4.95 -14.14 4.98
CA ILE A 58 6.00 -13.51 4.19
C ILE A 58 6.85 -12.63 5.09
N ASP A 59 8.09 -12.37 4.69
CA ASP A 59 9.00 -11.52 5.46
C ASP A 59 8.41 -10.13 5.71
N ILE A 60 8.79 -9.53 6.84
CA ILE A 60 8.35 -8.17 7.20
C ILE A 60 8.84 -7.15 6.17
N VAL A 61 7.96 -6.20 5.85
CA VAL A 61 8.26 -5.05 5.00
C VAL A 61 8.47 -3.82 5.87
N LYS A 62 9.59 -3.12 5.68
CA LYS A 62 9.92 -1.90 6.43
C LYS A 62 9.08 -0.74 5.95
N LEU A 63 8.61 0.10 6.86
CA LEU A 63 7.92 1.35 6.56
C LEU A 63 8.81 2.54 6.87
N GLU A 64 8.84 3.53 5.98
CA GLU A 64 9.40 4.85 6.25
C GLU A 64 8.42 5.92 5.79
N ILE A 65 7.93 6.72 6.73
CA ILE A 65 7.11 7.88 6.43
C ILE A 65 8.00 9.11 6.46
N ALA A 66 7.97 9.90 5.40
CA ALA A 66 8.69 11.16 5.33
C ALA A 66 7.72 12.34 5.40
N ASP A 67 8.00 13.33 6.26
CA ASP A 67 7.28 14.61 6.30
C ASP A 67 7.75 15.56 5.20
N THR A 68 7.66 15.06 3.96
CA THR A 68 7.98 15.79 2.74
C THR A 68 6.76 15.84 1.83
N LYS A 69 6.73 16.84 0.95
CA LYS A 69 5.69 16.94 -0.08
C LYS A 69 5.79 15.75 -1.02
N GLN A 70 4.63 15.24 -1.41
CA GLN A 70 4.53 14.23 -2.47
C GLN A 70 5.24 14.65 -3.74
N ARG A 71 5.93 13.68 -4.33
CA ARG A 71 6.54 13.83 -5.64
C ARG A 71 5.44 14.03 -6.69
N HIS A 72 5.56 15.08 -7.48
CA HIS A 72 4.60 15.41 -8.51
C HIS A 72 5.28 16.05 -9.73
N LYS A 73 4.66 15.89 -10.90
CA LYS A 73 5.07 16.57 -12.13
C LYS A 73 3.97 17.50 -12.59
N LYS A 74 4.34 18.69 -13.05
CA LYS A 74 3.42 19.63 -13.69
C LYS A 74 3.60 19.61 -15.22
N ILE A 75 2.49 19.71 -15.95
CA ILE A 75 2.43 19.92 -17.39
C ILE A 75 1.47 21.09 -17.62
N ALA A 76 1.93 22.12 -18.34
CA ALA A 76 1.16 23.35 -18.57
C ALA A 76 0.58 23.97 -17.27
N GLY A 77 1.40 24.03 -16.21
CA GLY A 77 0.98 24.57 -14.90
C GLY A 77 0.07 23.68 -14.06
N ARG A 78 -0.49 22.59 -14.61
CA ARG A 78 -1.38 21.65 -13.92
C ARG A 78 -0.63 20.40 -13.47
N ILE A 79 -1.05 19.80 -12.36
CA ILE A 79 -0.45 18.55 -11.88
C ILE A 79 -0.87 17.42 -12.82
N ALA A 80 0.11 16.80 -13.49
CA ALA A 80 -0.12 15.68 -14.38
C ALA A 80 -0.01 14.33 -13.65
N THR A 81 0.91 14.22 -12.68
CA THR A 81 1.10 13.00 -11.90
C THR A 81 1.40 13.31 -10.44
N LYS A 82 0.98 12.42 -9.55
CA LYS A 82 1.30 12.42 -8.12
C LYS A 82 1.72 11.01 -7.71
N ARG A 83 2.75 10.91 -6.89
CA ARG A 83 3.16 9.66 -6.24
C ARG A 83 3.07 9.83 -4.73
N TYR A 84 2.26 8.99 -4.10
CA TYR A 84 1.97 9.03 -2.67
C TYR A 84 2.98 8.18 -1.88
N GLY A 85 3.34 7.02 -2.43
CA GLY A 85 4.31 6.12 -1.86
C GLY A 85 5.05 5.30 -2.90
N SER A 86 5.95 4.47 -2.41
CA SER A 86 6.72 3.54 -3.22
C SER A 86 7.17 2.33 -2.43
N TYR A 87 6.96 1.16 -3.02
CA TYR A 87 7.57 -0.08 -2.60
C TYR A 87 8.83 -0.43 -3.42
N ARG A 88 9.87 -0.89 -2.73
CA ARG A 88 11.14 -1.37 -3.30
C ARG A 88 11.31 -2.86 -2.99
N PRO A 89 11.16 -3.76 -3.98
CA PRO A 89 11.25 -5.20 -3.76
C PRO A 89 12.59 -5.66 -3.17
N ALA A 90 13.71 -5.18 -3.70
CA ALA A 90 15.04 -5.64 -3.29
C ALA A 90 15.34 -5.38 -1.81
N SER A 91 14.90 -4.23 -1.28
CA SER A 91 15.13 -3.84 0.11
C SER A 91 13.92 -4.06 1.02
N LYS A 92 12.81 -4.62 0.51
CA LYS A 92 11.53 -4.80 1.22
C LYS A 92 11.13 -3.54 1.99
N LYS A 93 11.13 -2.40 1.31
CA LYS A 93 10.89 -1.08 1.92
C LYS A 93 9.71 -0.38 1.26
N ILE A 94 8.80 0.13 2.07
CA ILE A 94 7.73 1.06 1.70
C ILE A 94 8.14 2.46 2.16
N GLU A 95 8.09 3.43 1.26
CA GLU A 95 8.31 4.85 1.55
C GLU A 95 7.01 5.61 1.25
N ILE A 96 6.52 6.44 2.18
CA ILE A 96 5.30 7.26 1.99
C ILE A 96 5.59 8.73 2.29
N GLN A 97 5.20 9.63 1.39
CA GLN A 97 5.23 11.07 1.66
C GLN A 97 3.96 11.50 2.39
N ASN A 98 4.09 12.01 3.61
CA ASN A 98 2.97 12.35 4.48
C ASN A 98 2.32 13.71 4.19
N LEU A 99 2.91 14.53 3.30
CA LEU A 99 2.39 15.87 2.97
C LEU A 99 1.87 15.94 1.54
N THR A 100 0.72 16.59 1.34
CA THR A 100 0.09 16.82 0.04
C THR A 100 1.02 17.57 -0.92
N ALA A 101 0.98 17.18 -2.20
CA ALA A 101 1.88 17.69 -3.24
C ALA A 101 1.96 19.23 -3.35
N VAL A 102 0.82 19.92 -3.23
CA VAL A 102 0.73 21.38 -3.45
C VAL A 102 0.89 22.14 -2.14
N ARG A 103 -0.06 21.95 -1.23
CA ARG A 103 -0.22 22.75 -0.02
C ARG A 103 0.70 22.30 1.13
N GLY A 104 1.31 21.11 1.03
CA GLY A 104 2.14 20.58 2.11
C GLY A 104 1.35 20.24 3.39
N GLN A 105 0.03 20.14 3.30
CA GLN A 105 -0.82 19.71 4.41
C GLN A 105 -0.63 18.21 4.67
N ILE A 106 -0.76 17.78 5.92
CA ILE A 106 -0.77 16.36 6.29
C ILE A 106 -1.83 15.62 5.48
N LEU A 107 -1.49 14.43 4.98
CA LEU A 107 -2.44 13.61 4.24
C LEU A 107 -3.66 13.25 5.07
N ALA A 108 -4.82 13.19 4.42
CA ALA A 108 -6.01 12.61 5.03
C ALA A 108 -5.71 11.17 5.50
N PRO A 109 -6.17 10.76 6.69
CA PRO A 109 -5.89 9.42 7.23
C PRO A 109 -6.26 8.28 6.27
N LYS A 110 -7.42 8.38 5.61
CA LYS A 110 -7.86 7.42 4.59
C LYS A 110 -6.88 7.35 3.41
N THR A 111 -6.40 8.48 2.92
CA THR A 111 -5.41 8.52 1.82
C THR A 111 -4.09 7.87 2.22
N PHE A 112 -3.64 8.08 3.46
CA PHE A 112 -2.47 7.41 3.99
C PHE A 112 -2.66 5.89 4.07
N LEU A 113 -3.76 5.41 4.68
CA LEU A 113 -4.05 3.97 4.80
C LEU A 113 -4.20 3.30 3.43
N ASP A 114 -4.90 3.94 2.50
CA ASP A 114 -5.06 3.43 1.14
C ASP A 114 -3.71 3.30 0.42
N THR A 115 -2.80 4.25 0.64
CA THR A 115 -1.42 4.19 0.09
C THR A 115 -0.64 3.06 0.74
N LEU A 116 -0.70 2.91 2.06
CA LEU A 116 0.00 1.86 2.80
C LEU A 116 -0.41 0.46 2.32
N LEU A 117 -1.73 0.21 2.21
CA LEU A 117 -2.27 -1.07 1.76
C LEU A 117 -1.93 -1.36 0.29
N HIS A 118 -1.89 -0.31 -0.55
CA HIS A 118 -1.46 -0.43 -1.94
C HIS A 118 0.00 -0.90 -2.05
N GLU A 119 0.90 -0.26 -1.31
CA GLU A 119 2.33 -0.61 -1.33
C GLU A 119 2.58 -1.98 -0.68
N TRP A 120 1.87 -2.33 0.40
CA TRP A 120 1.92 -3.68 0.96
C TRP A 120 1.42 -4.74 -0.03
N LEU A 121 0.39 -4.45 -0.82
CA LEU A 121 -0.09 -5.40 -1.83
C LEU A 121 0.97 -5.67 -2.92
N HIS A 122 1.80 -4.69 -3.27
CA HIS A 122 2.96 -4.93 -4.12
C HIS A 122 3.97 -5.90 -3.48
N HIS A 123 4.18 -5.80 -2.16
CA HIS A 123 5.01 -6.74 -1.41
C HIS A 123 4.41 -8.16 -1.40
N TYR A 124 3.12 -8.27 -1.10
CA TYR A 124 2.38 -9.53 -1.14
C TYR A 124 2.42 -10.19 -2.52
N ASP A 125 2.14 -9.45 -3.59
CA ASP A 125 2.22 -9.97 -4.97
C ASP A 125 3.61 -10.53 -5.29
N THR A 126 4.66 -9.83 -4.87
CA THR A 126 6.05 -10.21 -5.12
C THR A 126 6.41 -11.48 -4.35
N TYR A 127 6.16 -11.53 -3.05
CA TYR A 127 6.67 -12.60 -2.18
C TYR A 127 5.71 -13.77 -2.02
N LYS A 128 4.40 -13.53 -1.95
CA LYS A 128 3.39 -14.58 -1.83
C LYS A 128 2.96 -15.16 -3.16
N LEU A 129 2.63 -14.30 -4.13
CA LEU A 129 2.09 -14.75 -5.42
C LEU A 129 3.17 -14.98 -6.49
N LYS A 130 4.41 -14.54 -6.24
CA LYS A 130 5.53 -14.58 -7.20
C LYS A 130 5.15 -13.91 -8.54
N LEU A 131 4.49 -12.75 -8.44
CA LEU A 131 4.11 -11.92 -9.58
C LEU A 131 5.02 -10.71 -9.69
N ARG A 132 5.27 -10.26 -10.94
CA ARG A 132 5.67 -8.87 -11.15
C ARG A 132 4.42 -8.03 -10.89
N SER A 133 4.37 -7.36 -9.75
CA SER A 133 3.19 -6.61 -9.37
C SER A 133 2.98 -5.41 -10.30
N ILE A 134 1.85 -5.42 -11.01
CA ILE A 134 1.44 -4.39 -11.97
C ILE A 134 0.00 -4.00 -11.65
N HIS A 135 -0.37 -2.75 -11.92
CA HIS A 135 -1.71 -2.19 -11.70
C HIS A 135 -2.76 -2.69 -12.72
N SER A 136 -2.86 -4.01 -12.83
CA SER A 136 -3.89 -4.73 -13.58
C SER A 136 -5.24 -4.71 -12.85
N ARG A 137 -6.33 -5.11 -13.53
CA ARG A 137 -7.64 -5.28 -12.86
C ARG A 137 -7.53 -6.18 -11.63
N GLY A 138 -6.87 -7.34 -11.75
CA GLY A 138 -6.73 -8.26 -10.63
C GLY A 138 -5.98 -7.69 -9.43
N PHE A 139 -5.04 -6.75 -9.65
CA PHE A 139 -4.38 -6.03 -8.55
C PHE A 139 -5.40 -5.18 -7.77
N TYR A 140 -6.23 -4.41 -8.47
CA TYR A 140 -7.25 -3.59 -7.81
C TYR A 140 -8.33 -4.43 -7.12
N GLU A 141 -8.70 -5.58 -7.70
CA GLU A 141 -9.63 -6.52 -7.04
C GLU A 141 -9.03 -7.09 -5.74
N ARG A 142 -7.73 -7.46 -5.74
CA ARG A 142 -7.04 -7.87 -4.51
C ARG A 142 -6.99 -6.76 -3.48
N LEU A 143 -6.72 -5.52 -3.89
CA LEU A 143 -6.70 -4.36 -3.01
C LEU A 143 -8.08 -4.13 -2.36
N ASN A 144 -9.15 -4.22 -3.15
CA ASN A 144 -10.52 -4.09 -2.66
C ASN A 144 -10.89 -5.24 -1.71
N ASP A 145 -10.49 -6.47 -2.03
CA ASP A 145 -10.70 -7.64 -1.17
C ASP A 145 -9.99 -7.47 0.18
N LEU A 146 -8.74 -6.97 0.19
CA LEU A 146 -8.00 -6.67 1.41
C LEU A 146 -8.72 -5.61 2.27
N LYS A 147 -9.12 -4.49 1.66
CA LYS A 147 -9.83 -3.41 2.37
C LYS A 147 -11.13 -3.91 2.99
N ARG A 148 -11.92 -4.71 2.25
CA ARG A 148 -13.14 -5.33 2.76
C ARG A 148 -12.85 -6.24 3.95
N LYS A 149 -11.80 -7.05 3.91
CA LYS A 149 -11.40 -7.91 5.03
C LYS A 149 -10.92 -7.15 6.25
N LEU A 150 -10.38 -5.95 6.06
CA LEU A 150 -10.02 -5.00 7.12
C LEU A 150 -11.20 -4.13 7.57
N LEU A 151 -12.40 -4.33 7.01
CA LEU A 151 -13.61 -3.55 7.28
C LEU A 151 -13.46 -2.04 7.01
N ILE A 152 -12.57 -1.68 6.07
CA ILE A 152 -12.35 -0.30 5.65
C ILE A 152 -13.39 0.07 4.58
N LYS A 153 -14.15 1.13 4.83
CA LYS A 153 -15.05 1.77 3.85
C LYS A 153 -14.28 2.87 3.09
#